data_AF-W2CUI6-F1
#
_entry.id   AF-W2CUI6-F1
#
_cell.length_a   1.000
_cell.length_b   1.000
_cell.length_c   1.000
_cell.angle_alpha   90.00
_cell.angle_beta   90.00
_cell.angle_gamma   90.00
#
_symmetry.space_group_name_H-M   'P 1'
#
loop_
_entity.id
_entity.type
_entity.pdbx_description
1 polymer ?
#
loop_
_entity_poly.entity_id
_entity_poly.type
_entity_poly.pdbx_seq_one_letter_code
_entity_poly.pdbx_strand_id
1 'polypeptide(L)'
;QFSCKLSCNPDLWNPRESRMNGKSREAVEVNAKLDNLLLAVQSSYQSLLAKGSPFDATDIKEHFQGCVQSRTMLLERFDGLIEDMEEHVGVDIKRESLVLYRQTRARLQQFIRAKHNASDLTFSQLTEDFVKQFEQFATGEVGLKQSTCYNMVILVKKVCKLAYREGAADSLLFDNVHVDKG
;
A
#
# COMPACT_ATOMS: atom_id res chain seq x y z
N GLN A 1 -11.09 -22.17 4.67
CA GLN A 1 -11.98 -22.31 3.50
C GLN A 1 -11.90 -21.02 2.68
N PHE A 2 -11.73 -21.10 1.35
CA PHE A 2 -11.67 -19.97 0.43
C PHE A 2 -12.86 -20.03 -0.53
N SER A 3 -13.47 -18.89 -0.84
CA SER A 3 -14.57 -18.81 -1.81
C SER A 3 -14.40 -17.55 -2.65
N CYS A 4 -14.53 -17.68 -3.97
CA CYS A 4 -14.45 -16.58 -4.94
C CYS A 4 -15.69 -15.67 -4.90
N LYS A 5 -16.75 -16.05 -4.17
CA LYS A 5 -18.06 -15.35 -4.13
C LYS A 5 -18.71 -15.10 -5.50
N LEU A 6 -18.32 -15.88 -6.51
CA LEU A 6 -18.91 -15.85 -7.85
C LEU A 6 -20.09 -16.82 -7.90
N SER A 7 -21.17 -16.39 -8.56
CA SER A 7 -22.31 -17.24 -8.92
C SER A 7 -22.34 -17.42 -10.43
N CYS A 8 -22.78 -18.59 -10.87
CA CYS A 8 -22.90 -18.92 -12.30
C CYS A 8 -23.99 -19.98 -12.49
N ASN A 9 -24.51 -20.08 -13.71
CA ASN A 9 -25.42 -21.16 -14.06
C ASN A 9 -24.71 -22.54 -13.99
N PRO A 10 -25.16 -23.47 -13.13
CA PRO A 10 -24.56 -24.79 -12.98
C PRO A 10 -24.54 -25.62 -14.27
N ASP A 11 -25.54 -25.45 -15.14
CA ASP A 11 -25.66 -26.22 -16.40
C ASP A 11 -24.57 -25.86 -17.41
N LEU A 12 -23.99 -24.67 -17.26
CA LEU A 12 -22.91 -24.18 -18.11
C LEU A 12 -21.53 -24.38 -17.46
N TRP A 13 -21.45 -24.81 -16.19
CA TRP A 13 -20.18 -25.02 -15.52
C TRP A 13 -19.51 -26.32 -15.96
N ASN A 14 -18.24 -26.23 -16.37
CA ASN A 14 -17.39 -27.36 -16.68
C ASN A 14 -16.47 -27.65 -15.49
N PRO A 15 -16.76 -28.68 -14.67
CA PRO A 15 -15.95 -28.99 -13.50
C PRO A 15 -14.54 -29.50 -13.85
N ARG A 16 -14.36 -30.11 -15.04
CA ARG A 16 -13.05 -30.59 -15.48
C ARG A 16 -12.13 -29.42 -15.82
N GLU A 17 -12.65 -28.41 -16.50
CA GLU A 17 -11.89 -27.22 -16.88
C GLU A 17 -11.90 -26.13 -15.81
N SER A 18 -12.77 -26.26 -14.80
CA SER A 18 -13.03 -25.22 -13.79
C SER A 18 -13.43 -23.88 -14.43
N ARG A 19 -14.28 -23.92 -15.47
CA ARG A 19 -14.70 -22.77 -16.29
C ARG A 19 -16.13 -22.93 -16.79
N MET A 20 -16.74 -21.83 -17.24
CA MET A 20 -18.03 -21.85 -17.94
C MET A 20 -17.84 -22.26 -19.41
N ASN A 21 -18.63 -23.20 -19.88
CA ASN A 21 -18.73 -23.63 -21.27
C ASN A 21 -19.53 -22.61 -22.12
N GLY A 22 -19.20 -22.59 -23.41
CA GLY A 22 -19.91 -21.77 -24.39
C GLY A 22 -19.36 -20.34 -24.52
N LYS A 23 -20.08 -19.52 -25.30
CA LYS A 23 -19.69 -18.15 -25.65
C LYS A 23 -20.75 -17.13 -25.22
N SER A 24 -21.62 -17.49 -24.27
CA SER A 24 -22.60 -16.56 -23.72
C SER A 24 -21.87 -15.42 -23.01
N ARG A 25 -22.53 -14.26 -22.91
CA ARG A 25 -21.99 -13.11 -22.20
C ARG A 25 -21.64 -13.46 -20.74
N GLU A 26 -22.51 -14.23 -20.07
CA GLU A 26 -22.27 -14.73 -18.71
C GLU A 26 -21.01 -15.62 -18.65
N ALA A 27 -20.86 -16.57 -19.57
CA ALA A 27 -19.68 -17.45 -19.59
C ALA A 27 -18.39 -16.65 -19.78
N VAL A 28 -18.39 -15.67 -20.68
CA VAL A 28 -17.23 -14.78 -20.91
C VAL A 28 -16.92 -13.95 -19.66
N GLU A 29 -17.92 -13.32 -19.05
CA GLU A 29 -17.73 -12.47 -17.86
C GLU A 29 -17.27 -13.27 -16.63
N VAL A 30 -17.85 -14.45 -16.37
CA VAL A 30 -17.45 -15.32 -15.26
C VAL A 30 -16.03 -15.84 -15.47
N ASN A 31 -15.71 -16.32 -16.68
CA ASN A 31 -14.37 -16.80 -17.01
C ASN A 31 -13.32 -15.70 -16.89
N ALA A 32 -13.60 -14.47 -17.34
CA ALA A 32 -12.70 -13.33 -17.16
C ALA A 32 -12.45 -13.01 -15.68
N LYS A 33 -13.47 -13.12 -14.83
CA LYS A 33 -13.31 -12.95 -13.37
C LYS A 33 -12.44 -14.05 -12.77
N LEU A 34 -12.58 -15.30 -13.23
CA LEU A 34 -11.72 -16.42 -12.82
C LEU A 34 -10.27 -16.21 -13.26
N ASP A 35 -10.05 -15.72 -14.48
CA ASP A 35 -8.71 -15.42 -15.00
C ASP A 35 -8.03 -14.32 -14.17
N ASN A 36 -8.76 -13.25 -13.85
CA ASN A 36 -8.25 -12.20 -12.97
C ASN A 36 -7.90 -12.72 -11.57
N LEU A 37 -8.73 -13.61 -11.01
CA LEU A 37 -8.47 -14.21 -9.72
C LEU A 37 -7.21 -15.09 -9.75
N LEU A 38 -7.03 -15.87 -10.82
CA LEU A 38 -5.83 -16.67 -11.03
C LEU A 38 -4.57 -15.79 -11.13
N LEU A 39 -4.64 -14.69 -11.90
CA LEU A 39 -3.54 -13.74 -12.02
C LEU A 39 -3.16 -13.10 -10.67
N ALA A 40 -4.15 -12.75 -9.85
CA ALA A 40 -3.91 -12.18 -8.52
C ALA A 40 -3.27 -13.19 -7.54
N VAL A 41 -3.70 -14.45 -7.58
CA VAL A 41 -3.05 -15.53 -6.80
C VAL A 41 -1.61 -15.75 -7.28
N GLN A 42 -1.38 -15.75 -8.60
CA GLN A 42 -0.04 -15.87 -9.18
C GLN A 42 0.85 -14.69 -8.78
N SER A 43 0.33 -13.46 -8.77
CA SER A 43 1.06 -12.28 -8.29
C SER A 43 1.45 -12.44 -6.82
N SER A 44 0.54 -12.90 -5.95
CA SER A 44 0.86 -13.19 -4.54
C SER A 44 1.97 -14.23 -4.39
N TYR A 45 1.93 -15.30 -5.20
CA TYR A 45 3.00 -16.30 -5.24
C TYR A 45 4.34 -15.69 -5.67
N GLN A 46 4.38 -14.89 -6.73
CA GLN A 46 5.62 -14.25 -7.19
C GLN A 46 6.19 -13.27 -6.15
N SER A 47 5.33 -12.52 -5.47
CA SER A 47 5.72 -11.60 -4.39
C SER A 47 6.34 -12.33 -3.21
N LEU A 48 5.79 -13.47 -2.80
CA LEU A 48 6.36 -14.31 -1.75
C LEU A 48 7.68 -14.97 -2.20
N LEU A 49 7.76 -15.42 -3.45
CA LEU A 49 8.98 -15.96 -4.04
C LEU A 49 10.13 -14.93 -4.03
N ALA A 50 9.85 -13.68 -4.39
CA ALA A 50 10.83 -12.59 -4.40
C ALA A 50 11.36 -12.23 -3.00
N LYS A 51 10.61 -12.49 -1.94
CA LYS A 51 11.04 -12.27 -0.53
C LYS A 51 12.10 -13.29 -0.07
N GLY A 52 12.34 -14.36 -0.83
CA GLY A 52 13.45 -15.29 -0.60
C GLY A 52 13.37 -16.14 0.67
N SER A 53 12.22 -16.12 1.36
CA SER A 53 11.94 -16.95 2.54
C SER A 53 11.02 -18.12 2.15
N PRO A 54 11.15 -19.30 2.78
CA PRO A 54 10.20 -20.39 2.58
C PRO A 54 8.77 -19.94 2.92
N PHE A 55 7.80 -20.35 2.11
CA PHE A 55 6.37 -20.09 2.31
C PHE A 55 5.54 -21.29 1.87
N ASP A 56 4.31 -21.38 2.34
CA ASP A 56 3.36 -22.43 2.00
C ASP A 56 2.06 -21.89 1.37
N ALA A 57 1.10 -22.78 1.10
CA ALA A 57 -0.17 -22.40 0.50
C ALA A 57 -1.03 -21.51 1.41
N THR A 58 -0.85 -21.60 2.73
CA THR A 58 -1.50 -20.73 3.72
C THR A 58 -0.96 -19.32 3.59
N ASP A 59 0.36 -19.16 3.46
CA ASP A 59 0.99 -17.85 3.23
C ASP A 59 0.51 -17.23 1.92
N ILE A 60 0.38 -18.00 0.83
CA ILE A 60 -0.18 -17.50 -0.44
C ILE A 60 -1.63 -17.06 -0.25
N LYS A 61 -2.43 -17.86 0.48
CA LYS A 61 -3.84 -17.54 0.75
C LYS A 61 -3.96 -16.28 1.60
N GLU A 62 -3.14 -16.14 2.63
CA GLU A 62 -3.12 -14.98 3.53
C GLU A 62 -2.57 -13.75 2.83
N HIS A 63 -1.52 -13.90 2.04
CA HIS A 63 -1.03 -12.83 1.17
C HIS A 63 -2.07 -12.44 0.15
N PHE A 64 -2.78 -13.37 -0.50
CA PHE A 64 -3.84 -13.07 -1.47
C PHE A 64 -5.08 -12.44 -0.81
N GLN A 65 -5.49 -12.94 0.37
CA GLN A 65 -6.61 -12.39 1.14
C GLN A 65 -6.27 -11.05 1.80
N GLY A 66 -5.00 -10.82 2.14
CA GLY A 66 -4.44 -9.54 2.59
C GLY A 66 -4.11 -8.60 1.43
N CYS A 67 -3.87 -9.14 0.23
CA CYS A 67 -3.76 -8.48 -1.06
C CYS A 67 -5.16 -8.33 -1.69
N VAL A 68 -6.18 -8.15 -0.85
CA VAL A 68 -7.20 -7.14 -1.13
C VAL A 68 -6.45 -5.80 -1.16
N GLN A 69 -5.71 -5.55 -2.23
CA GLN A 69 -5.36 -4.20 -2.64
C GLN A 69 -6.65 -3.37 -2.54
N SER A 70 -6.54 -2.18 -1.93
CA SER A 70 -7.57 -1.12 -1.90
C SER A 70 -8.35 -0.89 -0.60
N ARG A 71 -7.72 -0.84 0.59
CA ARG A 71 -8.28 0.08 1.62
C ARG A 71 -7.27 0.91 2.38
N THR A 72 -6.09 0.38 2.70
CA THR A 72 -5.16 1.14 3.54
C THR A 72 -4.64 2.36 2.80
N MET A 73 -5.10 3.52 3.21
CA MET A 73 -4.67 4.79 2.65
C MET A 73 -3.33 5.23 3.28
N LEU A 74 -2.62 6.14 2.61
CA LEU A 74 -1.33 6.63 3.07
C LEU A 74 -1.43 7.30 4.45
N LEU A 75 -2.38 8.22 4.63
CA LEU A 75 -2.54 8.90 5.92
C LEU A 75 -3.10 7.96 6.98
N GLU A 76 -4.03 7.08 6.63
CA GLU A 76 -4.52 6.02 7.54
C GLU A 76 -3.36 5.16 8.06
N ARG A 77 -2.47 4.67 7.18
CA ARG A 77 -1.31 3.90 7.66
C ARG A 77 -0.36 4.75 8.47
N PHE A 78 -0.20 6.03 8.14
CA PHE A 78 0.63 6.96 8.90
C PHE A 78 0.06 7.16 10.32
N ASP A 79 -1.26 7.25 10.45
CA ASP A 79 -1.94 7.37 11.74
C ASP A 79 -1.67 6.10 12.60
N GLY A 80 -1.77 4.90 12.01
CA GLY A 80 -1.36 3.67 12.71
C GLY A 80 0.13 3.64 13.10
N LEU A 81 1.02 4.24 12.31
CA LEU A 81 2.44 4.35 12.67
C LEU A 81 2.64 5.30 13.86
N ILE A 82 1.80 6.33 14.00
CA ILE A 82 1.84 7.20 15.18
C ILE A 82 1.41 6.40 16.41
N GLU A 83 0.32 5.64 16.32
CA GLU A 83 -0.17 4.77 17.40
C GLU A 83 0.90 3.76 17.83
N ASP A 84 1.52 3.06 16.87
CA ASP A 84 2.64 2.14 17.12
C ASP A 84 3.77 2.83 17.90
N MET A 85 4.13 4.07 17.53
CA MET A 85 5.22 4.80 18.20
C MET A 85 4.81 5.38 19.56
N GLU A 86 3.51 5.57 19.82
CA GLU A 86 2.99 6.07 21.10
C GLU A 86 3.16 5.04 22.22
N GLU A 87 2.97 3.76 21.92
CA GLU A 87 3.18 2.64 22.87
C GLU A 87 4.65 2.53 23.32
N HIS A 88 5.57 3.01 22.48
CA HIS A 88 7.02 2.93 22.68
C HIS A 88 7.63 4.17 23.38
N VAL A 89 6.82 5.17 23.72
CA VAL A 89 7.31 6.40 24.36
C VAL A 89 7.83 6.12 25.76
N GLY A 90 9.05 6.55 26.03
CA GLY A 90 9.70 6.35 27.33
C GLY A 90 10.35 4.97 27.49
N VAL A 91 10.23 4.09 26.49
CA VAL A 91 11.02 2.87 26.38
C VAL A 91 12.22 3.12 25.46
N ASP A 92 11.96 3.33 24.18
CA ASP A 92 12.96 3.55 23.15
C ASP A 92 12.68 4.79 22.28
N ILE A 93 11.47 5.36 22.37
CA ILE A 93 11.09 6.59 21.67
C ILE A 93 11.04 7.79 22.62
N LYS A 94 11.68 8.89 22.21
CA LYS A 94 11.57 10.19 22.89
C LYS A 94 10.23 10.85 22.54
N ARG A 95 9.61 11.53 23.49
CA ARG A 95 8.37 12.30 23.27
C ARG A 95 8.51 13.36 22.17
N GLU A 96 9.70 13.95 22.02
CA GLU A 96 10.04 14.88 20.94
C GLU A 96 9.92 14.24 19.55
N SER A 97 10.22 12.94 19.42
CA SER A 97 10.07 12.22 18.17
C SER A 97 8.60 12.16 17.75
N LEU A 98 7.67 11.87 18.65
CA LEU A 98 6.23 11.86 18.32
C LEU A 98 5.71 13.20 17.80
N VAL A 99 6.24 14.32 18.31
CA VAL A 99 5.88 15.65 17.81
C VAL A 99 6.18 15.75 16.31
N LEU A 100 7.34 15.25 15.88
CA LEU A 100 7.71 15.22 14.47
C LEU A 100 6.78 14.32 13.64
N TYR A 101 6.37 13.15 14.15
CA TYR A 101 5.44 12.26 13.42
C TYR A 101 4.09 12.95 13.20
N ARG A 102 3.50 13.51 14.26
CA ARG A 102 2.20 14.22 14.18
C ARG A 102 2.29 15.44 13.28
N GLN A 103 3.38 16.20 13.33
CA GLN A 103 3.62 17.32 12.42
C GLN A 103 3.74 16.85 10.96
N THR A 104 4.51 15.78 10.71
CA THR A 104 4.68 15.22 9.37
C THR A 104 3.34 14.80 8.80
N ARG A 105 2.53 14.08 9.57
CA ARG A 105 1.17 13.69 9.19
C ARG A 105 0.33 14.91 8.80
N ALA A 106 0.28 15.94 9.65
CA ALA A 106 -0.51 17.15 9.37
C ALA A 106 -0.05 17.85 8.09
N ARG A 107 1.27 17.95 7.85
CA ARG A 107 1.83 18.54 6.62
C ARG A 107 1.55 17.69 5.39
N LEU A 108 1.64 16.37 5.51
CA LEU A 108 1.33 15.43 4.45
C LEU A 108 -0.15 15.55 4.03
N GLN A 109 -1.06 15.68 4.99
CA GLN A 109 -2.48 15.92 4.69
C GLN A 109 -2.71 17.26 3.98
N GLN A 110 -2.04 18.34 4.42
CA GLN A 110 -2.15 19.64 3.76
C GLN A 110 -1.64 19.57 2.31
N PHE A 111 -0.49 18.92 2.10
CA PHE A 111 0.07 18.69 0.77
C PHE A 111 -0.88 17.89 -0.13
N ILE A 112 -1.43 16.78 0.36
CA ILE A 112 -2.38 15.95 -0.41
C ILE A 112 -3.61 16.77 -0.82
N ARG A 113 -4.18 17.56 0.10
CA ARG A 113 -5.31 18.44 -0.22
C ARG A 113 -4.94 19.50 -1.25
N ALA A 114 -3.79 20.16 -1.09
CA ALA A 114 -3.36 21.24 -1.97
C ALA A 114 -3.00 20.76 -3.38
N LYS A 115 -2.30 19.62 -3.49
CA LYS A 115 -1.71 19.15 -4.75
C LYS A 115 -2.55 18.11 -5.47
N HIS A 116 -3.27 17.27 -4.73
CA HIS A 116 -4.04 16.15 -5.28
C HIS A 116 -5.55 16.34 -5.17
N ASN A 117 -6.02 17.42 -4.50
CA ASN A 117 -7.44 17.68 -4.24
C ASN A 117 -8.17 16.47 -3.61
N ALA A 118 -7.46 15.74 -2.75
CA ALA A 118 -7.95 14.54 -2.10
C ALA A 118 -7.85 14.68 -0.57
N SER A 119 -8.65 13.90 0.16
CA SER A 119 -8.52 13.79 1.62
C SER A 119 -7.37 12.88 2.02
N ASP A 120 -7.03 11.90 1.17
CA ASP A 120 -6.00 10.88 1.35
C ASP A 120 -5.62 10.27 -0.02
N LEU A 121 -4.62 9.39 -0.05
CA LEU A 121 -4.15 8.69 -1.25
C LEU A 121 -3.92 7.20 -0.98
N THR A 122 -4.14 6.36 -1.98
CA THR A 122 -3.63 4.99 -1.96
C THR A 122 -2.13 4.97 -2.26
N PHE A 123 -1.43 3.91 -1.85
CA PHE A 123 -0.01 3.75 -2.19
C PHE A 123 0.25 3.68 -3.71
N SER A 124 -0.70 3.17 -4.49
CA SER A 124 -0.61 3.12 -5.96
C SER A 124 -0.73 4.50 -6.63
N GLN A 125 -1.24 5.52 -5.92
CA GLN A 125 -1.33 6.89 -6.42
C GLN A 125 -0.03 7.69 -6.18
N LEU A 126 0.93 7.12 -5.47
CA LEU A 126 2.20 7.77 -5.17
C LEU A 126 3.14 7.66 -6.37
N THR A 127 3.37 8.79 -7.04
CA THR A 127 4.29 8.88 -8.19
C THR A 127 5.74 8.96 -7.74
N GLU A 128 6.70 8.68 -8.63
CA GLU A 128 8.14 8.76 -8.32
C GLU A 128 8.56 10.14 -7.78
N ASP A 129 7.94 11.21 -8.28
CA ASP A 129 8.21 12.59 -7.87
C ASP A 129 7.49 13.03 -6.59
N PHE A 130 6.63 12.18 -5.99
CA PHE A 130 5.80 12.57 -4.84
C PHE A 130 6.62 13.13 -3.68
N VAL A 131 7.73 12.47 -3.32
CA VAL A 131 8.62 12.92 -2.23
C VAL A 131 9.23 14.28 -2.54
N LYS A 132 9.69 14.48 -3.79
CA LYS A 132 10.26 15.76 -4.23
C LYS A 132 9.23 16.88 -4.21
N GLN A 133 8.00 16.60 -4.63
CA GLN A 133 6.90 17.57 -4.57
C GLN A 133 6.51 17.91 -3.13
N PHE A 134 6.48 16.92 -2.24
CA PHE A 134 6.24 17.15 -0.82
C PHE A 134 7.35 18.01 -0.20
N GLU A 135 8.61 17.78 -0.57
CA GLU A 135 9.76 18.57 -0.13
C GLU A 135 9.67 20.03 -0.60
N GLN A 136 9.33 20.25 -1.86
CA GLN A 136 9.11 21.60 -2.42
C GLN A 136 7.95 22.32 -1.74
N PHE A 137 6.86 21.62 -1.45
CA PHE A 137 5.73 22.17 -0.70
C PHE A 137 6.15 22.58 0.72
N ALA A 138 6.85 21.70 1.43
CA ALA A 138 7.26 21.92 2.81
C ALA A 138 8.27 23.07 2.95
N THR A 139 9.21 23.21 2.01
CA THR A 139 10.24 24.26 2.04
C THR A 139 9.74 25.58 1.45
N GLY A 140 8.98 25.54 0.35
CA GLY A 140 8.50 26.72 -0.34
C GLY A 140 7.23 27.33 0.26
N GLU A 141 6.15 26.54 0.33
CA GLU A 141 4.83 27.05 0.75
C GLU A 141 4.72 27.13 2.27
N VAL A 142 5.24 26.14 2.99
CA VAL A 142 5.19 26.11 4.47
C VAL A 142 6.37 26.85 5.10
N GLY A 143 7.48 27.04 4.37
CA GLY A 143 8.67 27.74 4.86
C GLY A 143 9.49 26.95 5.90
N LEU A 144 9.44 25.61 5.87
CA LEU A 144 10.21 24.78 6.79
C LEU A 144 11.69 24.75 6.40
N LYS A 145 12.55 24.59 7.41
CA LYS A 145 13.98 24.35 7.19
C LYS A 145 14.21 23.03 6.45
N GLN A 146 15.22 23.01 5.59
CA GLN A 146 15.62 21.82 4.82
C GLN A 146 15.82 20.58 5.71
N SER A 147 16.51 20.74 6.85
CA SER A 147 16.74 19.64 7.80
C SER A 147 15.45 19.10 8.44
N THR A 148 14.46 19.97 8.70
CA THR A 148 13.14 19.52 9.16
C THR A 148 12.42 18.75 8.07
N CYS A 149 12.45 19.27 6.83
CA CYS A 149 11.85 18.62 5.68
C CYS A 149 12.46 17.23 5.41
N TYR A 150 13.78 17.13 5.45
CA TYR A 150 14.51 15.87 5.35
C TYR A 150 13.96 14.83 6.35
N ASN A 151 13.81 15.21 7.62
CA ASN A 151 13.28 14.32 8.65
C ASN A 151 11.83 13.90 8.37
N MET A 152 10.99 14.81 7.86
CA MET A 152 9.62 14.48 7.44
C MET A 152 9.61 13.47 6.30
N VAL A 153 10.46 13.66 5.28
CA VAL A 153 10.59 12.73 4.15
C VAL A 153 11.03 11.34 4.61
N ILE A 154 11.98 11.25 5.56
CA ILE A 154 12.39 9.96 6.13
C ILE A 154 11.21 9.22 6.76
N LEU A 155 10.30 9.94 7.43
CA LEU A 155 9.08 9.33 7.99
C LEU A 155 8.08 8.90 6.90
N VAL A 156 7.94 9.66 5.82
CA VAL A 156 7.13 9.26 4.65
C VAL A 156 7.71 7.99 4.00
N LYS A 157 9.04 7.90 3.84
CA LYS A 157 9.69 6.68 3.35
C LYS A 157 9.48 5.51 4.31
N LYS A 158 9.51 5.76 5.63
CA LYS A 158 9.26 4.73 6.66
C LYS A 158 7.85 4.14 6.54
N VAL A 159 6.80 4.96 6.42
CA VAL A 159 5.43 4.45 6.26
C VAL A 159 5.26 3.66 4.96
N CYS A 160 5.86 4.10 3.85
CA CYS A 160 5.81 3.38 2.58
C CYS A 160 6.48 2.00 2.67
N LYS A 161 7.63 1.94 3.36
CA LYS A 161 8.34 0.67 3.58
C LYS A 161 7.56 -0.29 4.47
N LEU A 162 6.85 0.22 5.48
CA LEU A 162 5.96 -0.60 6.32
C LEU A 162 4.79 -1.13 5.50
N ALA A 163 4.12 -0.27 4.73
CA ALA A 163 3.04 -0.67 3.84
C ALA A 163 3.45 -1.77 2.85
N TYR A 164 4.65 -1.70 2.29
CA TYR A 164 5.19 -2.77 1.44
C TYR A 164 5.38 -4.10 2.20
N ARG A 165 5.95 -4.05 3.41
CA ARG A 165 6.15 -5.26 4.25
C ARG A 165 4.83 -5.92 4.63
N GLU A 166 3.81 -5.11 4.89
CA GLU A 166 2.46 -5.52 5.27
C GLU A 166 1.59 -5.92 4.05
N GLY A 167 2.09 -5.76 2.82
CA GLY A 167 1.35 -6.08 1.59
C GLY A 167 0.31 -5.04 1.18
N ALA A 168 0.30 -3.86 1.82
CA ALA A 168 -0.54 -2.72 1.46
C ALA A 168 0.00 -1.90 0.28
N ALA A 169 1.29 -2.08 -0.07
CA ALA A 169 1.92 -1.52 -1.27
C ALA A 169 2.64 -2.62 -2.06
N ASP A 170 2.57 -2.55 -3.40
CA ASP A 170 3.12 -3.58 -4.29
C ASP A 170 4.64 -3.47 -4.50
N SER A 171 5.21 -2.30 -4.23
CA SER A 171 6.61 -2.00 -4.46
C SER A 171 7.23 -1.18 -3.33
N LEU A 172 8.56 -1.22 -3.24
CA LEU A 172 9.35 -0.39 -2.32
C LEU A 172 9.39 1.06 -2.84
N LEU A 173 8.34 1.82 -2.55
CA LEU A 173 8.25 3.23 -2.94
C LEU A 173 9.40 4.05 -2.31
N PHE A 174 10.07 4.83 -3.16
CA PHE A 174 11.12 5.79 -2.81
C PHE A 174 12.42 5.23 -2.22
N ASP A 175 12.65 3.91 -2.19
CA ASP A 175 13.85 3.34 -1.54
C ASP A 175 15.14 3.91 -2.14
N ASN A 176 15.18 4.07 -3.47
CA ASN A 176 16.30 4.64 -4.24
C ASN A 176 16.35 6.18 -4.28
N VAL A 177 15.33 6.88 -3.74
CA VAL A 177 15.31 8.35 -3.77
C VAL A 177 16.28 8.88 -2.73
N HIS A 178 17.32 9.58 -3.21
CA HIS A 178 18.24 10.34 -2.38
C HIS A 178 17.58 11.64 -1.91
N VAL A 179 17.73 11.96 -0.63
CA VAL A 179 17.17 13.17 -0.01
C VAL A 179 18.33 13.89 0.64
N ASP A 180 18.55 15.15 0.26
CA ASP A 180 19.65 15.96 0.82
C ASP A 180 19.31 16.40 2.24
N LYS A 181 20.30 16.34 3.15
CA LYS A 181 20.15 16.77 4.55
C LYS A 181 20.19 18.29 4.70
N GLY A 182 20.69 19.01 3.68
CA GLY A 182 20.98 20.44 3.75
C GLY A 182 22.28 20.72 4.50
#